data_AF-A0A8K0KWD5-F1
#
_entry.id   AF-A0A8K0KWD5-F1
#
_cell.length_a   1.000
_cell.length_b   1.000
_cell.length_c   1.000
_cell.angle_alpha   90.00
_cell.angle_beta   90.00
_cell.angle_gamma   90.00
#
_symmetry.space_group_name_H-M   'P 1'
#
loop_
_entity.id
_entity.type
_entity.pdbx_description
1 polymer ?
#
loop_
_entity_poly.entity_id
_entity_poly.type
_entity_poly.pdbx_seq_one_letter_code
_entity_poly.pdbx_strand_id
1 'polypeptide(L)'
;MRFDGRKSRPRVARSRVFIASSWRTLAAVCLIISLLVALVLSRSRPGDPMNATSPFFEQLYDADIASPAQFPLHLESARPRDLCTLCNCQAIVPYYMPTPQSSASFGFPPRPLNTHIHPSSDTVDVNEFVRLAILDIYCARQHLNSEQALKLIGRTANHLDKMMAWSLFTLDTGKPTIYLTTATTPEGKSAEFRPQYFRRHGRAIRSWMSQQEKRMLDVDSEEQHDVRDWQVVWIIAEDDVEIDPLILRTLQRTGVSFIYFAYGKTKAWGNAQKNALFQMIYALTRSGRGGLYGHGPVYGLDDDNKIVPGLFDKLVKVVRLGVVPVGNLLVGPDLMGFEKAKVDEDIGEAVGGLFDYGSFTFNSTLLGTAISGPSFWKHTGWGGEGAFLDQFGTVRSYELLCGKNKDQDCQLVWHNAELKPVEKFTDDEEIAYVRKHGAAKLFQELGFSPTHGDE
;
A
#
# COMPACT_ATOMS: atom_id res chain seq x y z
N MET A 1 -29.63 27.44 -76.65
CA MET A 1 -29.75 26.85 -78.01
C MET A 1 -28.41 26.24 -78.42
N ARG A 2 -28.45 25.29 -79.35
CA ARG A 2 -27.39 24.79 -80.26
C ARG A 2 -26.31 25.83 -80.66
N PHE A 3 -25.07 25.49 -81.08
CA PHE A 3 -24.23 24.27 -81.09
C PHE A 3 -22.79 24.70 -81.50
N ASP A 4 -21.78 23.84 -81.30
CA ASP A 4 -20.48 23.72 -82.02
C ASP A 4 -19.65 24.93 -82.53
N GLY A 5 -18.33 24.83 -82.30
CA GLY A 5 -17.49 24.40 -83.43
C GLY A 5 -16.11 25.04 -83.69
N ARG A 6 -15.07 24.17 -83.70
CA ARG A 6 -13.76 24.27 -84.43
C ARG A 6 -12.77 25.34 -83.95
N LYS A 7 -11.58 24.97 -83.44
CA LYS A 7 -10.39 24.35 -84.07
C LYS A 7 -9.57 25.30 -84.97
N SER A 8 -8.40 25.71 -84.49
CA SER A 8 -7.21 25.96 -85.31
C SER A 8 -5.89 25.65 -84.57
N ARG A 9 -5.01 24.89 -85.24
CA ARG A 9 -3.56 24.71 -85.04
C ARG A 9 -2.99 24.71 -86.47
N PRO A 10 -1.84 25.33 -86.81
CA PRO A 10 -0.50 24.80 -86.44
C PRO A 10 0.54 25.96 -86.22
N ARG A 11 1.89 25.87 -86.32
CA ARG A 11 2.87 24.77 -86.55
C ARG A 11 4.24 25.13 -85.92
N VAL A 12 4.83 24.19 -85.16
CA VAL A 12 6.28 23.88 -85.02
C VAL A 12 7.33 25.01 -84.96
N ALA A 13 8.12 24.99 -83.88
CA ALA A 13 9.58 25.16 -83.91
C ALA A 13 10.24 24.08 -83.03
N ARG A 14 11.37 23.51 -83.48
CA ARG A 14 12.15 22.48 -82.75
C ARG A 14 13.33 23.15 -82.03
N SER A 15 13.53 22.81 -80.75
CA SER A 15 14.83 22.93 -80.06
C SER A 15 15.05 21.75 -79.12
N ARG A 16 16.17 21.05 -79.26
CA ARG A 16 16.61 19.96 -78.36
C ARG A 16 17.52 20.55 -77.28
N VAL A 17 17.21 20.38 -75.98
CA VAL A 17 18.17 20.61 -74.88
C VAL A 17 17.94 19.60 -73.74
N PHE A 18 18.91 18.69 -73.58
CA PHE A 18 19.36 18.01 -72.35
C PHE A 18 18.36 17.32 -71.40
N ILE A 19 18.21 16.01 -71.60
CA ILE A 19 17.91 15.04 -70.53
C ILE A 19 19.20 14.85 -69.70
N ALA A 20 19.38 15.64 -68.64
CA ALA A 20 20.55 15.51 -67.74
C ALA A 20 20.27 15.82 -66.25
N SER A 21 19.07 16.29 -65.90
CA SER A 21 18.70 16.60 -64.50
C SER A 21 17.99 15.46 -63.78
N SER A 22 17.19 14.65 -64.48
CA SER A 22 16.30 13.66 -63.83
C SER A 22 17.02 12.57 -63.05
N TRP A 23 18.25 12.20 -63.43
CA TRP A 23 19.03 11.18 -62.72
C TRP A 23 19.50 11.64 -61.34
N ARG A 24 19.83 12.93 -61.16
CA ARG A 24 20.18 13.47 -59.84
C ARG A 24 18.96 13.56 -58.93
N THR A 25 17.80 13.90 -59.49
CA THR A 25 16.53 13.91 -58.75
C THR A 25 16.09 12.49 -58.38
N LEU A 26 16.19 11.52 -59.30
CA LEU A 26 15.93 10.11 -58.99
C LEU A 26 16.89 9.58 -57.93
N ALA A 27 18.19 9.84 -58.06
CA ALA A 27 19.18 9.41 -57.08
C ALA A 27 18.91 10.00 -55.69
N ALA A 28 18.55 11.29 -55.59
CA ALA A 28 18.18 11.91 -54.32
C ALA A 28 16.90 11.30 -53.73
N VAL A 29 15.86 11.07 -54.54
CA VAL A 29 14.60 10.43 -54.08
C VAL A 29 14.85 8.98 -53.65
N CYS A 30 15.60 8.19 -54.42
CA CYS A 30 16.00 6.84 -54.03
C CYS A 30 16.82 6.85 -52.74
N LEU A 31 17.75 7.80 -52.56
CA LEU A 31 18.58 7.88 -51.36
C LEU A 31 17.77 8.29 -50.13
N ILE A 32 16.78 9.18 -50.27
CA ILE A 32 15.80 9.51 -49.21
C ILE A 32 14.92 8.30 -48.87
N ILE A 33 14.41 7.57 -49.87
CA ILE A 33 13.62 6.35 -49.65
C ILE A 33 14.48 5.28 -48.97
N SER A 34 15.73 5.07 -49.39
CA SER A 34 16.67 4.16 -48.74
C SER A 34 16.98 4.58 -47.31
N LEU A 35 17.08 5.88 -47.01
CA LEU A 35 17.27 6.39 -45.65
C LEU A 35 16.02 6.19 -44.78
N LEU A 36 14.81 6.39 -45.32
CA LEU A 36 13.56 6.13 -44.63
C LEU A 36 13.35 4.63 -44.38
N VAL A 37 13.63 3.78 -45.37
CA VAL A 37 13.59 2.33 -45.23
C VAL A 37 14.66 1.86 -44.24
N ALA A 38 15.87 2.42 -44.26
CA ALA A 38 16.89 2.14 -43.25
C ALA A 38 16.48 2.61 -41.84
N LEU A 39 15.78 3.75 -41.71
CA LEU A 39 15.23 4.20 -40.44
C LEU A 39 14.14 3.25 -39.92
N VAL A 40 13.20 2.84 -40.78
CA VAL A 40 12.16 1.85 -40.45
C VAL A 40 12.78 0.50 -40.08
N LEU A 41 13.76 0.01 -40.84
CA LEU A 41 14.45 -1.24 -40.56
C LEU A 41 15.37 -1.16 -39.32
N SER A 42 15.94 0.00 -39.00
CA SER A 42 16.69 0.22 -37.76
C SER A 42 15.79 0.26 -36.51
N ARG A 43 14.53 0.67 -36.65
CA ARG A 43 13.47 0.50 -35.63
C ARG A 43 12.90 -0.92 -35.62
N SER A 44 12.96 -1.63 -36.74
CA SER A 44 12.67 -3.06 -36.86
C SER A 44 13.90 -3.87 -36.46
N ARG A 45 14.35 -3.76 -35.19
CA ARG A 45 15.20 -4.83 -34.64
C ARG A 45 14.47 -6.15 -34.89
N PRO A 46 15.13 -7.19 -35.46
CA PRO A 46 14.60 -8.53 -35.40
C PRO A 46 14.31 -8.80 -33.92
N GLY A 47 13.07 -9.15 -33.59
CA GLY A 47 12.74 -9.46 -32.22
C GLY A 47 13.66 -10.58 -31.75
N ASP A 48 14.32 -10.37 -30.60
CA ASP A 48 14.73 -11.51 -29.79
C ASP A 48 13.53 -12.44 -29.69
N PRO A 49 13.72 -13.76 -29.81
CA PRO A 49 12.61 -14.69 -29.73
C PRO A 49 11.84 -14.39 -28.44
N MET A 50 10.52 -14.21 -28.57
CA MET A 50 9.61 -14.02 -27.43
C MET A 50 9.62 -15.30 -26.60
N ASN A 51 10.66 -15.46 -25.79
CA ASN A 51 10.71 -16.43 -24.73
C ASN A 51 9.57 -16.07 -23.79
N ALA A 52 8.64 -17.03 -23.71
CA ALA A 52 7.46 -17.04 -22.88
C ALA A 52 7.68 -16.31 -21.54
N THR A 53 6.82 -15.33 -21.29
CA THR A 53 6.33 -14.97 -19.93
C THR A 53 7.37 -15.19 -18.83
N SER A 54 8.47 -14.43 -18.82
CA SER A 54 9.26 -14.28 -17.59
C SER A 54 8.29 -13.72 -16.53
N PRO A 55 8.06 -14.44 -15.42
CA PRO A 55 7.15 -13.96 -14.40
C PRO A 55 7.71 -12.67 -13.81
N PHE A 56 6.84 -11.69 -13.60
CA PHE A 56 7.12 -10.38 -12.97
C PHE A 56 8.06 -10.46 -11.74
N PHE A 57 8.06 -11.60 -11.04
CA PHE A 57 8.90 -11.90 -9.89
C PHE A 57 10.39 -12.17 -10.18
N GLU A 58 10.82 -12.50 -11.41
CA GLU A 58 12.26 -12.64 -11.72
C GLU A 58 12.97 -11.28 -11.70
N GLN A 59 12.33 -10.21 -12.18
CA GLN A 59 12.91 -8.86 -12.21
C GLN A 59 13.04 -8.24 -10.81
N LEU A 60 12.23 -8.68 -9.84
CA LEU A 60 12.25 -8.23 -8.45
C LEU A 60 13.54 -8.62 -7.68
N TYR A 61 14.33 -9.57 -8.18
CA TYR A 61 15.55 -10.01 -7.50
C TYR A 61 16.83 -9.27 -7.94
N ASP A 62 16.91 -8.79 -9.18
CA ASP A 62 18.16 -8.30 -9.79
C ASP A 62 18.20 -6.78 -10.09
N ALA A 63 17.09 -6.04 -10.00
CA ALA A 63 17.04 -4.63 -10.45
C ALA A 63 16.82 -3.57 -9.35
N ASP A 64 15.86 -3.76 -8.43
CA ASP A 64 15.39 -2.71 -7.51
C ASP A 64 15.66 -2.99 -6.01
N ILE A 65 16.92 -3.28 -5.67
CA ILE A 65 17.38 -3.11 -4.29
C ILE A 65 17.51 -1.60 -4.04
N ALA A 66 16.43 -1.00 -3.54
CA ALA A 66 16.39 0.41 -3.18
C ALA A 66 17.62 0.79 -2.33
N SER A 67 18.38 1.79 -2.80
CA SER A 67 19.55 2.30 -2.08
C SER A 67 19.14 2.68 -0.65
N PRO A 68 19.88 2.26 0.41
CA PRO A 68 19.57 2.65 1.77
C PRO A 68 19.43 4.16 1.88
N ALA A 69 18.34 4.63 2.49
CA ALA A 69 18.13 6.06 2.71
C ALA A 69 19.28 6.60 3.58
N GLN A 70 20.20 7.36 2.97
CA GLN A 70 21.36 7.90 3.66
C GLN A 70 20.89 9.09 4.52
N PHE A 71 20.95 8.93 5.84
CA PHE A 71 20.60 9.98 6.79
C PHE A 71 21.87 10.59 7.43
N PRO A 72 21.86 11.92 7.70
CA PRO A 72 23.02 12.59 8.29
C PRO A 72 23.30 12.08 9.71
N LEU A 73 24.57 11.79 9.98
CA LEU A 73 25.03 11.00 11.13
C LEU A 73 24.99 11.69 12.50
N HIS A 74 24.74 12.99 12.57
CA HIS A 74 24.78 13.75 13.84
C HIS A 74 23.68 14.82 13.94
N LEU A 75 22.83 14.66 14.95
CA LEU A 75 22.01 15.71 15.55
C LEU A 75 22.49 15.85 17.00
N GLU A 76 22.88 17.05 17.44
CA GLU A 76 23.39 17.24 18.81
C GLU A 76 22.26 17.14 19.85
N SER A 77 22.56 16.48 20.98
CA SER A 77 21.52 16.08 21.93
C SER A 77 21.08 17.23 22.85
N ALA A 78 19.88 17.77 22.61
CA ALA A 78 19.10 18.38 23.68
C ALA A 78 18.57 17.25 24.59
N ARG A 79 19.21 17.01 25.75
CA ARG A 79 18.70 16.05 26.75
C ARG A 79 17.34 16.55 27.29
N PRO A 80 16.19 15.91 27.00
CA PRO A 80 14.91 16.45 27.40
C PRO A 80 14.69 16.31 28.90
N ARG A 81 14.23 17.38 29.55
CA ARG A 81 13.95 17.39 31.00
C ARG A 81 12.47 17.41 31.36
N ASP A 82 11.60 17.70 30.39
CA ASP A 82 10.15 17.67 30.57
C ASP A 82 9.46 17.31 29.24
N LEU A 83 8.49 16.40 29.30
CA LEU A 83 7.64 16.01 28.19
C LEU A 83 6.79 17.19 27.70
N CYS A 84 6.29 18.03 28.61
CA CYS A 84 5.40 19.12 28.22
C CYS A 84 6.11 20.29 27.53
N THR A 85 7.42 20.41 27.72
CA THR A 85 8.29 21.26 26.90
C THR A 85 8.50 20.68 25.50
N LEU A 86 8.60 19.36 25.34
CA LEU A 86 8.76 18.69 24.03
C LEU A 86 7.46 18.65 23.22
N CYS A 87 6.38 18.17 23.84
CA CYS A 87 5.08 17.94 23.21
C CYS A 87 4.16 19.16 23.25
N ASN A 88 4.64 20.29 23.80
CA ASN A 88 3.87 21.52 24.01
C ASN A 88 2.48 21.27 24.61
N CYS A 89 2.42 20.71 25.83
CA CYS A 89 1.14 20.36 26.49
C CYS A 89 0.17 21.54 26.71
N GLN A 90 0.63 22.78 26.53
CA GLN A 90 -0.19 24.00 26.66
C GLN A 90 -0.76 24.48 25.32
N ALA A 91 -0.15 24.11 24.19
CA ALA A 91 -0.93 24.03 22.98
C ALA A 91 -2.02 22.99 23.23
N ILE A 92 -3.28 23.37 22.97
CA ILE A 92 -4.28 22.38 22.56
C ILE A 92 -3.60 21.62 21.42
N VAL A 93 -3.20 20.36 21.64
CA VAL A 93 -2.48 19.57 20.62
C VAL A 93 -3.31 19.67 19.35
N PRO A 94 -2.86 20.42 18.33
CA PRO A 94 -3.60 20.48 17.12
C PRO A 94 -3.22 19.18 16.44
N TYR A 95 -4.03 18.14 16.63
CA TYR A 95 -4.16 16.98 15.73
C TYR A 95 -4.63 17.45 14.32
N TYR A 96 -4.31 18.70 13.94
CA TYR A 96 -5.24 19.69 13.41
C TYR A 96 -4.56 20.92 12.74
N MET A 97 -3.35 20.81 12.18
CA MET A 97 -2.91 21.52 10.95
C MET A 97 -1.39 21.40 10.73
N PRO A 98 -0.91 21.07 9.52
CA PRO A 98 0.42 21.47 9.09
C PRO A 98 0.39 22.98 8.84
N THR A 99 0.73 23.78 9.86
CA THR A 99 1.06 25.18 9.63
C THR A 99 2.50 25.26 9.10
N PRO A 100 2.81 26.07 8.07
CA PRO A 100 4.20 26.28 7.59
C PRO A 100 5.17 26.91 8.62
N GLN A 101 4.77 26.98 9.89
CA GLN A 101 5.42 27.70 10.98
C GLN A 101 5.75 26.76 12.17
N SER A 102 5.25 25.51 12.19
CA SER A 102 5.56 24.55 13.25
C SER A 102 6.98 23.96 13.17
N SER A 103 7.69 24.17 12.05
CA SER A 103 9.10 23.80 11.85
C SER A 103 10.09 24.56 12.75
N ALA A 104 9.62 25.47 13.61
CA ALA A 104 10.44 26.36 14.43
C ALA A 104 10.45 26.06 15.94
N SER A 105 9.63 25.11 16.43
CA SER A 105 9.28 25.06 17.87
C SER A 105 9.50 23.73 18.58
N PHE A 106 9.80 22.64 17.87
CA PHE A 106 10.26 21.41 18.51
C PHE A 106 11.78 21.46 18.69
N GLY A 107 12.29 21.06 19.85
CA GLY A 107 13.74 21.05 20.17
C GLY A 107 14.57 20.02 19.40
N PHE A 108 14.08 19.55 18.25
CA PHE A 108 14.80 18.69 17.31
C PHE A 108 15.29 19.55 16.15
N PRO A 109 16.58 19.49 15.78
CA PRO A 109 17.03 20.26 14.62
C PRO A 109 16.25 19.79 13.38
N PRO A 110 15.80 20.72 12.50
CA PRO A 110 15.23 20.32 11.22
C PRO A 110 16.26 19.47 10.47
N ARG A 111 15.79 18.43 9.78
CA ARG A 111 16.67 17.59 8.97
C ARG A 111 17.39 18.49 7.95
N PRO A 112 18.71 18.32 7.72
CA PRO A 112 19.34 18.89 6.53
C PRO A 112 18.51 18.46 5.31
N LEU A 113 17.94 19.44 4.62
CA LEU A 113 17.17 19.19 3.40
C LEU A 113 18.08 18.45 2.43
N ASN A 114 17.64 17.28 1.97
CA ASN A 114 18.35 16.56 0.92
C ASN A 114 18.38 17.51 -0.29
N THR A 115 19.56 17.76 -0.87
CA THR A 115 19.81 18.85 -1.85
C THR A 115 19.07 18.71 -3.19
N HIS A 116 18.13 17.78 -3.28
CA HIS A 116 17.33 17.44 -4.45
C HIS A 116 15.82 17.45 -4.18
N ILE A 117 15.38 17.73 -2.94
CA ILE A 117 13.96 17.89 -2.59
C ILE A 117 13.83 19.18 -1.76
N HIS A 118 13.52 20.28 -2.44
CA HIS A 118 13.10 21.52 -1.80
C HIS A 118 11.58 21.53 -1.66
N PRO A 119 11.00 21.44 -0.45
CA PRO A 119 9.58 21.66 -0.27
C PRO A 119 9.25 23.13 -0.62
N SER A 120 8.50 23.31 -1.69
CA SER A 120 7.77 24.54 -2.01
C SER A 120 6.58 24.73 -1.06
N SER A 121 5.90 25.88 -1.12
CA SER A 121 4.64 26.11 -0.40
C SER A 121 3.53 25.12 -0.76
N ASP A 122 3.67 24.44 -1.90
CA ASP A 122 2.62 23.64 -2.53
C ASP A 122 2.96 22.13 -2.52
N THR A 123 4.10 21.74 -1.92
CA THR A 123 4.58 20.35 -1.86
C THR A 123 4.84 19.94 -0.40
N VAL A 124 4.07 18.97 0.10
CA VAL A 124 4.28 18.38 1.43
C VAL A 124 5.54 17.51 1.42
N ASP A 125 6.49 17.76 2.33
CA ASP A 125 7.56 16.80 2.57
C ASP A 125 6.99 15.58 3.32
N VAL A 126 6.75 14.50 2.56
CA VAL A 126 6.23 13.23 3.06
C VAL A 126 7.09 12.66 4.20
N ASN A 127 8.40 12.88 4.16
CA ASN A 127 9.31 12.37 5.19
C ASN A 127 9.10 13.08 6.52
N GLU A 128 8.99 14.41 6.47
CA GLU A 128 8.73 15.23 7.65
C GLU A 128 7.31 15.00 8.17
N PHE A 129 6.33 14.85 7.28
CA PHE A 129 4.95 14.51 7.64
C PHE A 129 4.88 13.20 8.46
N VAL A 130 5.46 12.11 7.96
CA VAL A 130 5.44 10.81 8.64
C VAL A 130 6.19 10.88 9.98
N ARG A 131 7.35 11.56 10.00
CA ARG A 131 8.14 11.76 11.24
C ARG A 131 7.35 12.53 12.31
N LEU A 132 6.71 13.63 11.93
CA LEU A 132 5.91 14.45 12.84
C LEU A 132 4.68 13.69 13.33
N ALA A 133 3.97 12.98 12.44
CA ALA A 133 2.82 12.16 12.83
C ALA A 133 3.20 11.07 13.85
N ILE A 134 4.36 10.43 13.75
CA ILE A 134 4.84 9.45 14.73
C ILE A 134 5.24 10.13 16.07
N LEU A 135 5.84 11.33 16.02
CA LEU A 135 6.13 12.11 17.23
C LEU A 135 4.84 12.55 17.96
N ASP A 136 3.83 13.00 17.22
CA ASP A 136 2.51 13.35 17.76
C ASP A 136 1.85 12.12 18.42
N ILE A 137 1.97 10.94 17.80
CA ILE A 137 1.52 9.65 18.34
C ILE A 137 2.21 9.30 19.66
N TYR A 138 3.52 9.56 19.82
CA TYR A 138 4.19 9.38 21.12
C TYR A 138 3.76 10.43 22.14
N CYS A 139 3.57 11.68 21.73
CA CYS A 139 3.10 12.78 22.58
C CYS A 139 1.65 12.57 23.05
N ALA A 140 0.81 11.94 22.23
CA ALA A 140 -0.55 11.51 22.56
C ALA A 140 -0.60 10.50 23.71
N ARG A 141 0.49 9.75 23.94
CA ARG A 141 0.69 8.83 25.06
C ARG A 141 -0.41 7.78 25.24
N GLN A 142 -1.10 7.41 24.18
CA GLN A 142 -2.22 6.46 24.28
C GLN A 142 -1.68 5.09 24.67
N HIS A 143 -1.99 4.67 25.89
CA HIS A 143 -1.48 3.43 26.50
C HIS A 143 0.03 3.41 26.77
N LEU A 144 0.67 4.60 26.84
CA LEU A 144 2.07 4.79 27.22
C LEU A 144 2.19 5.59 28.52
N ASN A 145 3.04 5.13 29.44
CA ASN A 145 3.45 5.94 30.58
C ASN A 145 4.45 7.04 30.15
N SER A 146 4.67 8.04 31.01
CA SER A 146 5.53 9.20 30.69
C SER A 146 6.99 8.80 30.38
N GLU A 147 7.52 7.76 31.02
CA GLU A 147 8.88 7.27 30.80
C GLU A 147 9.01 6.58 29.43
N GLN A 148 8.06 5.71 29.09
CA GLN A 148 7.99 5.05 27.77
C GLN A 148 7.91 6.10 26.65
N ALA A 149 7.03 7.09 26.76
CA ALA A 149 6.90 8.15 25.76
C ALA A 149 8.16 9.02 25.64
N LEU A 150 8.74 9.46 26.77
CA LEU A 150 10.02 10.19 26.76
C LEU A 150 11.15 9.36 26.15
N LYS A 151 11.20 8.05 26.38
CA LYS A 151 12.18 7.14 25.78
C LYS A 151 12.00 7.05 24.26
N LEU A 152 10.77 6.92 23.75
CA LEU A 152 10.50 6.87 22.31
C LEU A 152 10.85 8.19 21.61
N ILE A 153 10.43 9.32 22.18
CA ILE A 153 10.74 10.66 21.66
C ILE A 153 12.25 10.93 21.70
N GLY A 154 12.90 10.65 22.83
CA GLY A 154 14.35 10.81 22.99
C GLY A 154 15.17 9.90 22.07
N ARG A 155 14.71 8.68 21.79
CA ARG A 155 15.35 7.80 20.81
C ARG A 155 15.13 8.26 19.37
N THR A 156 13.94 8.76 19.03
CA THR A 156 13.63 9.30 17.69
C THR A 156 14.56 10.46 17.31
N ALA A 157 14.98 11.26 18.30
CA ALA A 157 15.94 12.35 18.12
C ALA A 157 17.36 11.88 17.76
N ASN A 158 17.79 10.72 18.27
CA ASN A 158 19.19 10.27 18.23
C ASN A 158 19.42 9.03 17.34
N HIS A 159 18.38 8.25 17.06
CA HIS A 159 18.41 6.93 16.43
C HIS A 159 17.19 6.71 15.52
N LEU A 160 16.83 7.72 14.71
CA LEU A 160 15.62 7.73 13.87
C LEU A 160 15.49 6.47 12.99
N ASP A 161 16.60 6.03 12.41
CA ASP A 161 16.77 4.82 11.58
C ASP A 161 16.38 3.51 12.30
N LYS A 162 16.51 3.49 13.63
CA LYS A 162 16.10 2.37 14.49
C LYS A 162 14.69 2.51 15.05
N MET A 163 14.07 3.67 14.93
CA MET A 163 12.72 3.94 15.44
C MET A 163 11.65 3.78 14.38
N MET A 164 11.97 4.08 13.12
CA MET A 164 10.99 4.16 12.04
C MET A 164 11.62 4.12 10.65
N ALA A 165 10.89 3.53 9.71
CA ALA A 165 11.22 3.50 8.29
C ALA A 165 9.92 3.52 7.45
N TRP A 166 9.97 4.05 6.24
CA TRP A 166 8.83 4.09 5.33
C TRP A 166 9.27 4.02 3.88
N SER A 167 8.39 3.54 3.01
CA SER A 167 8.54 3.56 1.55
C SER A 167 7.21 3.97 0.94
N LEU A 168 7.15 5.19 0.40
CA LEU A 168 5.90 5.84 -0.03
C LEU A 168 6.03 6.52 -1.40
N PHE A 169 7.17 6.36 -2.08
CA PHE A 169 7.56 7.15 -3.26
C PHE A 169 6.73 6.87 -4.53
N THR A 170 5.93 5.80 -4.53
CA THR A 170 5.06 5.37 -5.63
C THR A 170 3.60 5.80 -5.46
N LEU A 171 3.28 6.58 -4.41
CA LEU A 171 1.92 6.90 -4.03
C LEU A 171 1.53 8.32 -4.44
N ASP A 172 0.33 8.47 -4.98
CA ASP A 172 -0.23 9.75 -5.37
C ASP A 172 -0.95 10.41 -4.19
N THR A 173 -0.68 11.69 -3.95
CA THR A 173 -1.36 12.44 -2.88
C THR A 173 -2.86 12.60 -3.18
N GLY A 174 -3.71 12.40 -2.19
CA GLY A 174 -5.17 12.49 -2.31
C GLY A 174 -5.86 11.33 -3.06
N LYS A 175 -5.13 10.39 -3.67
CA LYS A 175 -5.68 9.21 -4.34
C LYS A 175 -6.30 8.22 -3.33
N PRO A 176 -7.44 7.56 -3.63
CA PRO A 176 -8.10 6.63 -2.72
C PRO A 176 -7.18 5.48 -2.29
N THR A 177 -7.09 5.23 -0.98
CA THR A 177 -6.06 4.36 -0.40
C THR A 177 -6.66 3.27 0.49
N ILE A 178 -6.21 2.04 0.30
CA ILE A 178 -6.43 0.91 1.21
C ILE A 178 -5.37 0.98 2.31
N TYR A 179 -5.78 1.06 3.56
CA TYR A 179 -4.91 1.09 4.73
C TYR A 179 -4.93 -0.27 5.44
N LEU A 180 -3.81 -0.98 5.39
CA LEU A 180 -3.62 -2.22 6.13
C LEU A 180 -2.92 -1.93 7.46
N THR A 181 -3.41 -2.49 8.57
CA THR A 181 -2.85 -2.25 9.90
C THR A 181 -2.37 -3.53 10.56
N THR A 182 -1.07 -3.61 10.88
CA THR A 182 -0.46 -4.76 11.56
C THR A 182 0.26 -4.33 12.84
N ALA A 183 -0.22 -4.84 13.99
CA ALA A 183 0.54 -4.85 15.22
C ALA A 183 1.42 -6.11 15.23
N THR A 184 2.68 -5.99 15.66
CA THR A 184 3.63 -7.12 15.63
C THR A 184 4.65 -7.06 16.76
N THR A 185 5.19 -8.20 17.16
CA THR A 185 6.13 -8.31 18.29
C THR A 185 7.00 -9.56 18.18
N PRO A 186 8.30 -9.51 18.56
CA PRO A 186 9.16 -10.69 18.61
C PRO A 186 8.70 -11.73 19.66
N GLU A 187 7.86 -11.34 20.61
CA GLU A 187 7.31 -12.22 21.66
C GLU A 187 5.92 -12.80 21.28
N GLY A 188 5.44 -12.56 20.06
CA GLY A 188 4.13 -13.02 19.56
C GLY A 188 4.13 -14.43 18.99
N LYS A 189 2.95 -14.91 18.55
CA LYS A 189 2.78 -16.25 17.94
C LYS A 189 3.64 -16.46 16.70
N SER A 190 3.81 -15.41 15.90
CA SER A 190 4.68 -15.42 14.72
C SER A 190 6.16 -15.60 15.04
N ALA A 191 6.60 -15.18 16.24
CA ALA A 191 7.94 -15.39 16.81
C ALA A 191 9.10 -15.23 15.79
N GLU A 192 9.91 -16.28 15.60
CA GLU A 192 11.04 -16.30 14.65
C GLU A 192 10.60 -16.29 13.17
N PHE A 193 9.36 -16.68 12.88
CA PHE A 193 8.80 -16.78 11.53
C PHE A 193 8.10 -15.50 11.04
N ARG A 194 8.13 -14.40 11.83
CA ARG A 194 7.57 -13.10 11.41
C ARG A 194 7.98 -12.67 10.00
N PRO A 195 9.26 -12.79 9.55
CA PRO A 195 9.64 -12.45 8.17
C PRO A 195 8.86 -13.26 7.12
N GLN A 196 8.62 -14.55 7.36
CA GLN A 196 7.89 -15.43 6.45
C GLN A 196 6.40 -15.08 6.39
N TYR A 197 5.79 -14.75 7.53
CA TYR A 197 4.42 -14.24 7.57
C TYR A 197 4.28 -12.91 6.80
N PHE A 198 5.18 -11.96 7.04
CA PHE A 198 5.20 -10.69 6.30
C PHE A 198 5.41 -10.90 4.79
N ARG A 199 6.25 -11.88 4.39
CA ARG A 199 6.43 -12.28 2.98
C ARG A 199 5.13 -12.85 2.39
N ARG A 200 4.38 -13.66 3.15
CA ARG A 200 3.07 -14.20 2.75
C ARG A 200 2.05 -13.08 2.50
N HIS A 201 1.94 -12.12 3.41
CA HIS A 201 1.08 -10.93 3.21
C HIS A 201 1.50 -10.12 1.99
N GLY A 202 2.79 -9.79 1.88
CA GLY A 202 3.34 -9.02 0.77
C GLY A 202 3.01 -9.62 -0.59
N ARG A 203 3.12 -10.95 -0.75
CA ARG A 203 2.72 -11.66 -1.98
C ARG A 203 1.23 -11.51 -2.29
N ALA A 204 0.35 -11.65 -1.29
CA ALA A 204 -1.10 -11.50 -1.48
C ALA A 204 -1.46 -10.07 -1.90
N ILE A 205 -0.88 -9.07 -1.24
CA ILE A 205 -1.07 -7.64 -1.55
C ILE A 205 -0.57 -7.34 -2.97
N ARG A 206 0.67 -7.71 -3.31
CA ARG A 206 1.25 -7.48 -4.66
C ARG A 206 0.48 -8.18 -5.76
N SER A 207 0.00 -9.40 -5.51
CA SER A 207 -0.81 -10.15 -6.49
C SER A 207 -2.11 -9.40 -6.78
N TRP A 208 -2.79 -8.86 -5.76
CA TRP A 208 -3.95 -8.00 -5.98
C TRP A 208 -3.60 -6.69 -6.69
N MET A 209 -2.52 -6.00 -6.30
CA MET A 209 -2.10 -4.75 -6.97
C MET A 209 -1.82 -4.97 -8.46
N SER A 210 -1.19 -6.08 -8.85
CA SER A 210 -0.96 -6.41 -10.27
C SER A 210 -2.25 -6.79 -11.02
N GLN A 211 -3.23 -7.39 -10.34
CA GLN A 211 -4.57 -7.60 -10.92
C GLN A 211 -5.31 -6.27 -11.10
N GLN A 212 -5.18 -5.35 -10.15
CA GLN A 212 -5.77 -4.01 -10.24
C GLN A 212 -5.15 -3.18 -11.38
N GLU A 213 -3.83 -3.21 -11.53
CA GLU A 213 -3.12 -2.55 -12.64
C GLU A 213 -3.62 -3.05 -14.01
N LYS A 214 -3.79 -4.37 -14.18
CA LYS A 214 -4.39 -4.94 -15.40
C LYS A 214 -5.82 -4.47 -15.59
N ARG A 215 -6.67 -4.53 -14.56
CA ARG A 215 -8.05 -4.01 -14.62
C ARG A 215 -8.10 -2.55 -15.03
N MET A 216 -7.16 -1.71 -14.58
CA MET A 216 -7.07 -0.30 -15.00
C MET A 216 -6.65 -0.12 -16.48
N LEU A 217 -5.87 -1.05 -17.04
CA LEU A 217 -5.47 -1.04 -18.45
C LEU A 217 -6.57 -1.60 -19.36
N ASP A 218 -7.39 -2.52 -18.87
CA ASP A 218 -8.49 -3.17 -19.60
C ASP A 218 -9.80 -2.33 -19.63
N VAL A 219 -9.82 -1.12 -19.04
CA VAL A 219 -10.97 -0.19 -19.12
C VAL A 219 -11.03 0.48 -20.50
N ASP A 220 -11.66 -0.21 -21.46
CA ASP A 220 -12.11 0.39 -22.70
C ASP A 220 -13.25 1.41 -22.44
N SER A 221 -13.24 2.50 -23.20
CA SER A 221 -13.54 3.84 -22.68
C SER A 221 -15.02 4.26 -22.53
N GLU A 222 -16.00 3.35 -22.50
CA GLU A 222 -17.44 3.75 -22.46
C GLU A 222 -18.37 3.04 -21.45
N GLU A 223 -18.04 1.89 -20.83
CA GLU A 223 -19.02 1.14 -19.99
C GLU A 223 -18.61 0.74 -18.55
N GLN A 224 -17.45 1.15 -18.02
CA GLN A 224 -17.04 0.79 -16.64
C GLN A 224 -16.72 2.00 -15.74
N HIS A 225 -17.77 2.63 -15.19
CA HIS A 225 -17.64 3.75 -14.25
C HIS A 225 -17.19 3.39 -12.81
N ASP A 226 -17.15 2.10 -12.46
CA ASP A 226 -16.90 1.64 -11.07
C ASP A 226 -15.45 1.25 -10.75
N VAL A 227 -14.55 1.16 -11.74
CA VAL A 227 -13.14 0.80 -11.50
C VAL A 227 -12.37 2.02 -11.01
N ARG A 228 -12.23 2.13 -9.67
CA ARG A 228 -11.38 3.17 -9.05
C ARG A 228 -9.92 2.75 -9.03
N ASP A 229 -9.04 3.70 -9.33
CA ASP A 229 -7.59 3.56 -9.21
C ASP A 229 -7.17 3.65 -7.73
N TRP A 230 -7.10 2.49 -7.06
CA TRP A 230 -6.74 2.35 -5.66
C TRP A 230 -5.24 2.14 -5.45
N GLN A 231 -4.68 2.79 -4.44
CA GLN A 231 -3.34 2.48 -3.91
C GLN A 231 -3.41 1.78 -2.55
N VAL A 232 -2.31 1.16 -2.09
CA VAL A 232 -2.24 0.43 -0.82
C VAL A 232 -1.11 0.98 0.03
N VAL A 233 -1.39 1.21 1.32
CA VAL A 233 -0.39 1.54 2.34
C VAL A 233 -0.48 0.53 3.48
N TRP A 234 0.61 -0.15 3.76
CA TRP A 234 0.72 -1.04 4.92
C TRP A 234 1.38 -0.32 6.08
N ILE A 235 0.67 -0.17 7.20
CA ILE A 235 1.13 0.55 8.38
C ILE A 235 1.36 -0.48 9.48
N ILE A 236 2.58 -0.49 10.03
CA ILE A 236 3.06 -1.52 10.95
C ILE A 236 3.62 -0.85 12.21
N ALA A 237 3.22 -1.37 13.37
CA ALA A 237 3.66 -0.88 14.67
C ALA A 237 4.25 -2.02 15.51
N GLU A 238 5.52 -1.89 15.88
CA GLU A 238 6.25 -2.83 16.74
C GLU A 238 5.88 -2.61 18.22
N ASP A 239 5.59 -3.68 18.98
CA ASP A 239 5.54 -3.68 20.46
C ASP A 239 6.94 -3.79 21.08
N ASP A 240 7.90 -3.02 20.54
CA ASP A 240 9.26 -2.89 21.07
C ASP A 240 9.77 -1.44 20.92
N VAL A 241 10.96 -1.16 21.43
CA VAL A 241 11.61 0.18 21.46
C VAL A 241 12.51 0.46 20.25
N GLU A 242 12.66 -0.50 19.35
CA GLU A 242 13.34 -0.42 18.04
C GLU A 242 12.53 -1.22 17.01
N ILE A 243 12.60 -0.87 15.73
CA ILE A 243 12.04 -1.71 14.65
C ILE A 243 12.96 -2.90 14.35
N ASP A 244 12.38 -4.04 13.97
CA ASP A 244 13.13 -5.25 13.62
C ASP A 244 13.77 -5.11 12.22
N PRO A 245 15.11 -5.17 12.09
CA PRO A 245 15.79 -5.07 10.79
C PRO A 245 15.46 -6.20 9.81
N LEU A 246 15.06 -7.39 10.28
CA LEU A 246 14.61 -8.49 9.41
C LEU A 246 13.23 -8.19 8.81
N ILE A 247 12.32 -7.62 9.61
CA ILE A 247 11.00 -7.20 9.13
C ILE A 247 11.13 -6.02 8.17
N LEU A 248 12.00 -5.04 8.48
CA LEU A 248 12.29 -3.94 7.55
C LEU A 248 12.81 -4.44 6.19
N ARG A 249 13.81 -5.34 6.19
CA ARG A 249 14.31 -5.95 4.93
C ARG A 249 13.25 -6.74 4.19
N THR A 250 12.36 -7.42 4.91
CA THR A 250 11.24 -8.16 4.32
C THR A 250 10.26 -7.20 3.65
N LEU A 251 9.80 -6.16 4.37
CA LEU A 251 8.91 -5.13 3.86
C LEU A 251 9.45 -4.47 2.59
N GLN A 252 10.73 -4.07 2.59
CA GLN A 252 11.41 -3.49 1.42
C GLN A 252 11.32 -4.41 0.19
N ARG A 253 11.54 -5.72 0.37
CA ARG A 253 11.45 -6.72 -0.72
C ARG A 253 10.01 -7.05 -1.17
N THR A 254 8.99 -6.74 -0.37
CA THR A 254 7.60 -6.96 -0.81
C THR A 254 7.20 -6.03 -1.95
N GLY A 255 7.85 -4.87 -2.10
CA GLY A 255 7.40 -3.84 -3.06
C GLY A 255 6.01 -3.26 -2.74
N VAL A 256 5.50 -3.45 -1.53
CA VAL A 256 4.29 -2.80 -1.01
C VAL A 256 4.70 -1.52 -0.30
N SER A 257 4.00 -0.41 -0.55
CA SER A 257 4.29 0.86 0.12
C SER A 257 3.92 0.76 1.61
N PHE A 258 4.82 1.21 2.49
CA PHE A 258 4.71 0.95 3.93
C PHE A 258 5.15 2.12 4.82
N ILE A 259 4.65 2.10 6.07
CA ILE A 259 5.14 2.89 7.20
C ILE A 259 5.34 1.91 8.36
N TYR A 260 6.56 1.80 8.90
CA TYR A 260 6.90 0.88 9.97
C TYR A 260 7.60 1.63 11.09
N PHE A 261 7.08 1.54 12.33
CA PHE A 261 7.62 2.26 13.47
C PHE A 261 7.50 1.49 14.79
N ALA A 262 8.40 1.80 15.72
CA ALA A 262 8.39 1.26 17.07
C ALA A 262 7.42 2.05 17.96
N TYR A 263 6.43 1.40 18.58
CA TYR A 263 5.50 2.06 19.51
C TYR A 263 5.86 1.86 21.00
N GLY A 264 6.94 1.12 21.27
CA GLY A 264 7.35 0.77 22.62
C GLY A 264 6.66 -0.50 23.11
N LYS A 265 7.32 -1.17 24.07
CA LYS A 265 6.84 -2.41 24.66
C LYS A 265 5.76 -2.13 25.71
N THR A 266 4.53 -2.48 25.38
CA THR A 266 3.31 -2.24 26.17
C THR A 266 2.72 -3.51 26.75
N LYS A 267 2.94 -4.68 26.12
CA LYS A 267 2.34 -5.97 26.49
C LYS A 267 0.80 -5.97 26.50
N ALA A 268 0.16 -5.03 25.81
CA ALA A 268 -1.28 -4.81 25.84
C ALA A 268 -2.01 -5.54 24.69
N TRP A 269 -1.67 -6.80 24.39
CA TRP A 269 -2.25 -7.61 23.30
C TRP A 269 -2.22 -6.93 21.91
N GLY A 270 -1.24 -6.06 21.65
CA GLY A 270 -1.19 -5.25 20.43
C GLY A 270 -2.20 -4.09 20.37
N ASN A 271 -3.09 -3.93 21.37
CA ASN A 271 -4.11 -2.87 21.39
C ASN A 271 -3.52 -1.46 21.33
N ALA A 272 -2.36 -1.27 21.99
CA ALA A 272 -1.62 -0.01 21.99
C ALA A 272 -1.11 0.34 20.58
N GLN A 273 -0.55 -0.66 19.89
CA GLN A 273 -0.13 -0.60 18.50
C GLN A 273 -1.32 -0.35 17.58
N LYS A 274 -2.41 -1.12 17.69
CA LYS A 274 -3.67 -0.90 16.95
C LYS A 274 -4.15 0.56 17.07
N ASN A 275 -4.09 1.15 18.27
CA ASN A 275 -4.41 2.58 18.45
C ASN A 275 -3.43 3.54 17.75
N ALA A 276 -2.13 3.26 17.79
CA ALA A 276 -1.11 4.05 17.08
C ALA A 276 -1.29 3.99 15.55
N LEU A 277 -1.63 2.82 15.02
CA LEU A 277 -1.92 2.59 13.60
C LEU A 277 -3.13 3.42 13.15
N PHE A 278 -4.22 3.44 13.93
CA PHE A 278 -5.38 4.30 13.61
C PHE A 278 -5.10 5.80 13.73
N GLN A 279 -4.23 6.23 14.65
CA GLN A 279 -3.77 7.62 14.68
C GLN A 279 -2.96 8.00 13.43
N MET A 280 -2.10 7.09 12.93
CA MET A 280 -1.36 7.31 11.69
C MET A 280 -2.31 7.40 10.48
N ILE A 281 -3.29 6.49 10.36
CA ILE A 281 -4.31 6.57 9.29
C ILE A 281 -5.11 7.85 9.40
N TYR A 282 -5.53 8.22 10.62
CA TYR A 282 -6.26 9.45 10.84
C TYR A 282 -5.45 10.63 10.31
N ALA A 283 -4.17 10.75 10.67
CA ALA A 283 -3.27 11.79 10.15
C ALA A 283 -3.17 11.76 8.62
N LEU A 284 -2.93 10.59 8.01
CA LEU A 284 -2.80 10.45 6.55
C LEU A 284 -4.06 10.84 5.78
N THR A 285 -5.25 10.69 6.36
CA THR A 285 -6.56 10.83 5.69
C THR A 285 -7.29 12.15 5.98
N ARG A 286 -6.69 13.09 6.72
CA ARG A 286 -7.43 14.29 7.18
C ARG A 286 -7.92 15.16 6.03
N SER A 287 -9.21 15.47 6.07
CA SER A 287 -9.87 16.32 5.08
C SER A 287 -9.25 17.73 5.00
N GLY A 288 -9.21 18.31 3.80
CA GLY A 288 -8.60 19.62 3.53
C GLY A 288 -7.07 19.53 3.34
N ARG A 289 -6.33 20.57 3.72
CA ARG A 289 -4.85 20.64 3.58
C ARG A 289 -4.09 19.86 4.66
N GLY A 290 -4.73 18.89 5.32
CA GLY A 290 -4.22 18.25 6.54
C GLY A 290 -3.71 16.82 6.36
N GLY A 291 -4.30 16.07 5.42
CA GLY A 291 -3.93 14.71 5.08
C GLY A 291 -3.06 14.64 3.83
N LEU A 292 -2.45 13.47 3.62
CA LEU A 292 -1.58 13.19 2.48
C LEU A 292 -2.28 12.34 1.41
N TYR A 293 -3.16 11.43 1.81
CA TYR A 293 -3.78 10.41 0.95
C TYR A 293 -5.31 10.43 1.04
N GLY A 294 -5.97 9.91 0.01
CA GLY A 294 -7.42 9.87 -0.08
C GLY A 294 -8.03 8.80 0.81
N HIS A 295 -9.25 9.05 1.29
CA HIS A 295 -10.01 8.10 2.09
C HIS A 295 -10.23 6.76 1.38
N GLY A 296 -10.24 5.69 2.16
CA GLY A 296 -10.58 4.33 1.72
C GLY A 296 -10.75 3.34 2.88
N PRO A 297 -10.78 2.03 2.58
CA PRO A 297 -10.92 0.98 3.60
C PRO A 297 -9.72 0.91 4.53
N VAL A 298 -9.99 0.69 5.81
CA VAL A 298 -9.05 0.39 6.88
C VAL A 298 -9.30 -1.04 7.32
N TYR A 299 -8.28 -1.91 7.21
CA TYR A 299 -8.41 -3.33 7.48
C TYR A 299 -7.35 -3.85 8.46
N GLY A 300 -7.81 -4.58 9.48
CA GLY A 300 -6.97 -5.25 10.46
C GLY A 300 -6.30 -6.50 9.89
N LEU A 301 -4.97 -6.57 9.97
CA LEU A 301 -4.19 -7.71 9.53
C LEU A 301 -3.18 -8.06 10.63
N ASP A 302 -3.55 -8.95 11.55
CA ASP A 302 -2.62 -9.42 12.58
C ASP A 302 -1.50 -10.28 11.93
N ASP A 303 -0.30 -10.27 12.53
CA ASP A 303 0.90 -10.73 11.82
C ASP A 303 0.89 -12.24 11.47
N ASP A 304 0.12 -13.07 12.16
CA ASP A 304 -0.05 -14.50 11.87
C ASP A 304 -1.17 -14.83 10.87
N ASN A 305 -1.96 -13.84 10.44
CA ASN A 305 -3.13 -14.07 9.60
C ASN A 305 -2.72 -14.55 8.19
N LYS A 306 -3.59 -15.29 7.51
CA LYS A 306 -3.48 -15.57 6.06
C LYS A 306 -4.59 -14.83 5.35
N ILE A 307 -4.24 -14.09 4.30
CA ILE A 307 -5.17 -13.43 3.38
C ILE A 307 -4.90 -13.90 1.94
N VAL A 308 -5.89 -13.79 1.07
CA VAL A 308 -5.75 -14.01 -0.39
C VAL A 308 -6.17 -12.77 -1.18
N PRO A 309 -5.69 -12.58 -2.43
CA PRO A 309 -5.91 -11.36 -3.21
C PRO A 309 -7.38 -10.92 -3.33
N GLY A 310 -8.31 -11.87 -3.48
CA GLY A 310 -9.75 -11.59 -3.60
C GLY A 310 -10.39 -10.93 -2.37
N LEU A 311 -9.70 -10.87 -1.22
CA LEU A 311 -10.13 -10.09 -0.06
C LEU A 311 -10.26 -8.61 -0.40
N PHE A 312 -9.27 -8.05 -1.09
CA PHE A 312 -9.20 -6.62 -1.41
C PHE A 312 -10.35 -6.18 -2.33
N ASP A 313 -10.80 -7.04 -3.25
CA ASP A 313 -11.99 -6.83 -4.08
C ASP A 313 -13.30 -6.75 -3.27
N LYS A 314 -13.28 -7.21 -2.00
CA LYS A 314 -14.36 -6.99 -1.03
C LYS A 314 -14.12 -5.72 -0.21
N LEU A 315 -12.89 -5.49 0.28
CA LEU A 315 -12.53 -4.32 1.09
C LEU A 315 -12.88 -3.00 0.40
N VAL A 316 -12.58 -2.86 -0.90
CA VAL A 316 -12.85 -1.62 -1.67
C VAL A 316 -14.33 -1.26 -1.81
N LYS A 317 -15.25 -2.18 -1.46
CA LYS A 317 -16.70 -1.97 -1.51
C LYS A 317 -17.28 -1.38 -0.23
N VAL A 318 -16.49 -1.26 0.85
CA VAL A 318 -16.97 -0.72 2.13
C VAL A 318 -17.35 0.75 2.01
N VAL A 319 -18.55 1.10 2.48
CA VAL A 319 -19.04 2.48 2.55
C VAL A 319 -18.83 3.03 3.95
N ARG A 320 -19.21 2.27 4.99
CA ARG A 320 -19.05 2.62 6.41
C ARG A 320 -18.24 1.57 7.15
N LEU A 321 -18.83 0.41 7.41
CA LEU A 321 -18.27 -0.67 8.22
C LEU A 321 -18.82 -1.99 7.67
N GLY A 322 -17.93 -2.80 7.12
CA GLY A 322 -18.25 -4.07 6.48
C GLY A 322 -17.54 -5.24 7.12
N VAL A 323 -18.17 -6.40 7.05
CA VAL A 323 -17.72 -7.65 7.67
C VAL A 323 -17.49 -8.74 6.62
N VAL A 324 -16.50 -9.59 6.91
CA VAL A 324 -16.12 -10.78 6.14
C VAL A 324 -15.94 -11.96 7.12
N PRO A 325 -16.31 -13.19 6.71
CA PRO A 325 -16.02 -14.39 7.49
C PRO A 325 -14.52 -14.62 7.69
N VAL A 326 -14.11 -15.00 8.90
CA VAL A 326 -12.72 -15.37 9.22
C VAL A 326 -12.63 -16.84 9.58
N GLY A 327 -11.76 -17.57 8.88
CA GLY A 327 -11.50 -18.97 9.14
C GLY A 327 -10.50 -19.21 10.27
N ASN A 328 -10.44 -20.46 10.72
CA ASN A 328 -9.54 -20.92 11.79
C ASN A 328 -9.80 -20.25 13.15
N LEU A 329 -11.09 -20.06 13.46
CA LEU A 329 -11.59 -19.62 14.76
C LEU A 329 -12.39 -20.75 15.43
N LEU A 330 -12.41 -20.75 16.77
CA LEU A 330 -13.24 -21.66 17.57
C LEU A 330 -14.71 -21.25 17.46
N VAL A 331 -15.50 -22.01 16.71
CA VAL A 331 -16.95 -21.82 16.54
C VAL A 331 -17.79 -22.81 17.36
N GLY A 332 -17.13 -23.62 18.19
CA GLY A 332 -17.71 -24.56 19.14
C GLY A 332 -16.62 -25.10 20.09
N PRO A 333 -16.95 -25.99 21.05
CA PRO A 333 -16.01 -26.46 22.06
C PRO A 333 -14.69 -27.01 21.51
N ASP A 334 -14.76 -27.74 20.39
CA ASP A 334 -13.60 -28.31 19.67
C ASP A 334 -13.71 -28.11 18.14
N LEU A 335 -14.62 -27.24 17.68
CA LEU A 335 -14.87 -27.03 16.25
C LEU A 335 -14.16 -25.78 15.75
N MET A 336 -13.09 -25.98 14.98
CA MET A 336 -12.47 -24.92 14.18
C MET A 336 -13.30 -24.70 12.90
N GLY A 337 -13.64 -23.45 12.62
CA GLY A 337 -14.50 -23.10 11.49
C GLY A 337 -14.34 -21.67 11.03
N PHE A 338 -15.36 -21.17 10.33
CA PHE A 338 -15.49 -19.77 9.94
C PHE A 338 -16.43 -19.06 10.90
N GLU A 339 -15.94 -17.99 11.53
CA GLU A 339 -16.80 -17.04 12.22
C GLU A 339 -17.67 -16.32 11.17
N LYS A 340 -18.97 -16.23 11.43
CA LYS A 340 -19.96 -15.63 10.53
C LYS A 340 -20.82 -14.64 11.29
N ALA A 341 -21.14 -13.53 10.63
CA ALA A 341 -22.08 -12.56 11.16
C ALA A 341 -23.49 -13.18 11.31
N LYS A 342 -24.16 -12.86 12.41
CA LYS A 342 -25.60 -13.08 12.55
C LYS A 342 -26.34 -12.08 11.66
N VAL A 343 -27.10 -12.57 10.69
CA VAL A 343 -27.86 -11.76 9.75
C VAL A 343 -29.33 -11.68 10.17
N ASP A 344 -29.92 -10.50 9.98
CA ASP A 344 -31.36 -10.30 9.98
C ASP A 344 -31.85 -10.45 8.53
N GLU A 345 -32.68 -11.45 8.26
CA GLU A 345 -33.10 -11.81 6.90
C GLU A 345 -34.04 -10.78 6.26
N ASP A 346 -34.79 -10.00 7.06
CA ASP A 346 -35.78 -9.04 6.57
C ASP A 346 -35.12 -7.79 5.96
N ILE A 347 -34.00 -7.35 6.54
CA ILE A 347 -33.17 -6.24 6.01
C ILE A 347 -31.94 -6.76 5.23
N GLY A 348 -31.54 -8.00 5.47
CA GLY A 348 -30.35 -8.63 4.90
C GLY A 348 -29.06 -7.90 5.28
N GLU A 349 -28.97 -7.47 6.53
CA GLU A 349 -27.80 -6.82 7.12
C GLU A 349 -27.31 -7.66 8.31
N ALA A 350 -26.01 -7.61 8.61
CA ALA A 350 -25.46 -8.27 9.78
C ALA A 350 -25.82 -7.46 11.03
N VAL A 351 -26.47 -8.10 12.02
CA VAL A 351 -26.97 -7.49 13.27
C VAL A 351 -26.22 -7.94 14.53
N GLY A 352 -25.17 -8.74 14.36
CA GLY A 352 -24.28 -9.20 15.43
C GLY A 352 -23.22 -10.19 14.93
N GLY A 353 -22.28 -10.57 15.81
CA GLY A 353 -21.17 -11.49 15.53
C GLY A 353 -20.17 -11.47 16.69
N LEU A 354 -19.12 -12.30 16.64
CA LEU A 354 -18.01 -12.30 17.61
C LEU A 354 -16.72 -11.88 16.92
N PHE A 355 -16.81 -10.75 16.23
CA PHE A 355 -15.91 -10.30 15.19
C PHE A 355 -14.44 -10.23 15.62
N ASP A 356 -13.63 -11.11 15.03
CA ASP A 356 -12.17 -11.06 15.06
C ASP A 356 -11.61 -9.78 14.39
N TYR A 357 -10.38 -9.38 14.69
CA TYR A 357 -9.78 -8.18 14.09
C TYR A 357 -9.65 -8.24 12.56
N GLY A 358 -9.44 -9.45 12.01
CA GLY A 358 -9.43 -9.69 10.57
C GLY A 358 -10.82 -9.82 9.93
N SER A 359 -11.90 -9.73 10.72
CA SER A 359 -13.28 -9.94 10.23
C SER A 359 -13.99 -8.67 9.76
N PHE A 360 -13.42 -7.49 10.00
CA PHE A 360 -14.06 -6.23 9.64
C PHE A 360 -13.11 -5.23 8.99
N THR A 361 -13.70 -4.36 8.18
CA THR A 361 -13.05 -3.18 7.58
C THR A 361 -13.98 -2.00 7.69
N PHE A 362 -13.45 -0.79 7.85
CA PHE A 362 -14.25 0.43 7.89
C PHE A 362 -13.66 1.52 7.01
N ASN A 363 -14.48 2.46 6.56
CA ASN A 363 -13.98 3.59 5.80
C ASN A 363 -13.28 4.58 6.74
N SER A 364 -12.05 4.97 6.40
CA SER A 364 -11.24 5.96 7.12
C SER A 364 -11.96 7.29 7.42
N THR A 365 -12.99 7.67 6.67
CA THR A 365 -13.87 8.83 6.96
C THR A 365 -14.53 8.77 8.35
N LEU A 366 -14.60 7.58 8.96
CA LEU A 366 -15.17 7.37 10.28
C LEU A 366 -14.20 7.71 11.42
N LEU A 367 -12.89 7.83 11.15
CA LEU A 367 -11.91 8.28 12.14
C LEU A 367 -12.07 9.78 12.40
N GLY A 368 -12.23 10.15 13.66
CA GLY A 368 -12.49 11.53 14.07
C GLY A 368 -13.93 12.00 13.85
N THR A 369 -14.82 11.11 13.40
CA THR A 369 -16.27 11.38 13.30
C THR A 369 -17.06 10.41 14.19
N ALA A 370 -17.36 9.20 13.72
CA ALA A 370 -17.99 8.16 14.54
C ALA A 370 -17.00 7.53 15.54
N ILE A 371 -15.76 7.29 15.12
CA ILE A 371 -14.70 6.73 15.95
C ILE A 371 -13.91 7.90 16.55
N SER A 372 -14.17 8.20 17.82
CA SER A 372 -13.59 9.36 18.52
C SER A 372 -12.13 9.12 18.95
N GLY A 373 -11.20 9.97 18.50
CA GLY A 373 -9.82 9.97 18.99
C GLY A 373 -9.65 10.70 20.35
N PRO A 374 -8.43 10.73 20.92
CA PRO A 374 -7.19 10.14 20.40
C PRO A 374 -7.04 8.63 20.67
N SER A 375 -7.88 8.08 21.54
CA SER A 375 -8.01 6.63 21.77
C SER A 375 -9.10 6.08 20.85
N PHE A 376 -8.74 5.82 19.60
CA PHE A 376 -9.60 5.11 18.64
C PHE A 376 -9.83 3.65 19.06
N TRP A 377 -8.84 3.00 19.68
CA TRP A 377 -8.94 1.69 20.30
C TRP A 377 -8.85 1.81 21.82
N LYS A 378 -10.02 1.77 22.46
CA LYS A 378 -10.23 2.17 23.86
C LYS A 378 -9.89 1.09 24.89
N HIS A 379 -9.86 -0.18 24.47
CA HIS A 379 -9.66 -1.32 25.37
C HIS A 379 -8.21 -1.80 25.40
N THR A 380 -7.75 -2.27 26.55
CA THR A 380 -6.35 -2.66 26.78
C THR A 380 -6.15 -4.02 27.46
N GLY A 381 -7.21 -4.63 28.02
CA GLY A 381 -7.07 -5.82 28.88
C GLY A 381 -7.02 -7.16 28.14
N TRP A 382 -7.70 -7.27 27.00
CA TRP A 382 -7.82 -8.46 26.14
C TRP A 382 -8.16 -8.00 24.71
N GLY A 383 -8.71 -8.86 23.86
CA GLY A 383 -9.27 -8.46 22.55
C GLY A 383 -10.26 -7.29 22.67
N GLY A 384 -10.00 -6.21 21.94
CA GLY A 384 -10.73 -4.94 22.04
C GLY A 384 -11.83 -4.75 20.99
N GLU A 385 -12.06 -5.74 20.14
CA GLU A 385 -12.87 -5.66 18.92
C GLU A 385 -14.30 -5.22 19.21
N GLY A 386 -14.99 -5.83 20.18
CA GLY A 386 -16.35 -5.43 20.58
C GLY A 386 -16.43 -3.97 21.05
N ALA A 387 -15.52 -3.56 21.93
CA ALA A 387 -15.45 -2.18 22.42
C ALA A 387 -15.04 -1.16 21.35
N PHE A 388 -14.34 -1.61 20.29
CA PHE A 388 -14.06 -0.80 19.11
C PHE A 388 -15.33 -0.63 18.25
N LEU A 389 -16.05 -1.72 17.98
CA LEU A 389 -17.26 -1.76 17.17
C LEU A 389 -18.46 -1.04 17.82
N ASP A 390 -18.55 -1.03 19.15
CA ASP A 390 -19.57 -0.26 19.91
C ASP A 390 -19.53 1.25 19.60
N GLN A 391 -18.39 1.78 19.14
CA GLN A 391 -18.25 3.20 18.80
C GLN A 391 -19.04 3.62 17.55
N PHE A 392 -19.43 2.67 16.71
CA PHE A 392 -20.24 2.93 15.51
C PHE A 392 -21.74 3.13 15.87
N GLY A 393 -22.10 2.98 17.14
CA GLY A 393 -23.37 3.40 17.72
C GLY A 393 -24.51 2.41 17.52
N THR A 394 -25.74 2.92 17.51
CA THR A 394 -26.96 2.10 17.30
C THR A 394 -27.15 1.60 15.87
N VAL A 395 -26.24 1.96 14.95
CA VAL A 395 -26.22 1.45 13.57
C VAL A 395 -25.66 0.03 13.58
N ARG A 396 -26.43 -0.90 14.17
CA ARG A 396 -26.09 -2.32 14.33
C ARG A 396 -26.00 -3.09 13.02
N SER A 397 -26.29 -2.46 11.88
CA SER A 397 -26.13 -3.05 10.56
C SER A 397 -24.72 -2.88 10.00
N TYR A 398 -24.00 -4.00 9.97
CA TYR A 398 -22.73 -4.14 9.28
C TYR A 398 -22.97 -4.55 7.81
N GLU A 399 -22.16 -4.00 6.90
CA GLU A 399 -22.23 -4.30 5.47
C GLU A 399 -21.67 -5.71 5.20
N LEU A 400 -22.50 -6.62 4.67
CA LEU A 400 -22.07 -7.97 4.28
C LEU A 400 -21.26 -7.91 2.98
N LEU A 401 -19.93 -7.75 3.09
CA LEU A 401 -19.06 -7.58 1.92
C LEU A 401 -18.97 -8.83 1.04
N CYS A 402 -19.31 -9.98 1.62
CA CYS A 402 -19.49 -11.24 0.91
C CYS A 402 -20.96 -11.66 0.77
N GLY A 403 -21.85 -10.72 0.44
CA GLY A 403 -23.20 -11.03 -0.03
C GLY A 403 -24.16 -11.56 1.04
N LYS A 404 -25.43 -11.71 0.63
CA LYS A 404 -26.54 -12.00 1.56
C LYS A 404 -26.86 -13.50 1.72
N ASN A 405 -26.69 -14.32 0.67
CA ASN A 405 -27.06 -15.74 0.66
C ASN A 405 -25.95 -16.61 0.05
N LYS A 406 -25.55 -17.68 0.76
CA LYS A 406 -24.43 -18.62 0.43
C LYS A 406 -23.03 -18.03 0.31
N ASP A 407 -22.88 -16.78 -0.14
CA ASP A 407 -21.59 -16.10 -0.25
C ASP A 407 -20.93 -15.76 1.12
N GLN A 408 -21.64 -15.98 2.24
CA GLN A 408 -21.08 -16.02 3.61
C GLN A 408 -20.01 -17.12 3.82
N ASP A 409 -19.69 -17.89 2.77
CA ASP A 409 -18.56 -18.82 2.71
C ASP A 409 -17.38 -18.28 1.88
N CYS A 410 -17.22 -16.95 1.76
CA CYS A 410 -16.03 -16.37 1.15
C CYS A 410 -14.78 -16.66 2.00
N GLN A 411 -13.99 -17.67 1.60
CA GLN A 411 -12.80 -18.08 2.32
C GLN A 411 -11.60 -17.19 1.94
N LEU A 412 -11.60 -15.95 2.43
CA LEU A 412 -10.66 -14.91 2.03
C LEU A 412 -9.61 -14.56 3.09
N VAL A 413 -9.87 -14.91 4.35
CA VAL A 413 -8.99 -14.68 5.50
C VAL A 413 -9.08 -15.80 6.53
N TRP A 414 -7.96 -16.11 7.19
CA TRP A 414 -7.84 -17.05 8.30
C TRP A 414 -6.93 -16.48 9.40
N HIS A 415 -7.36 -16.52 10.66
CA HIS A 415 -6.59 -16.11 11.84
C HIS A 415 -5.61 -17.23 12.25
N ASN A 416 -4.43 -16.94 12.82
CA ASN A 416 -3.44 -17.94 13.26
C ASN A 416 -3.08 -19.01 12.21
N ALA A 417 -3.10 -18.65 10.93
CA ALA A 417 -2.99 -19.64 9.87
C ALA A 417 -1.53 -20.06 9.70
N GLU A 418 -1.21 -21.31 10.08
CA GLU A 418 0.15 -21.84 9.99
C GLU A 418 0.78 -21.64 8.60
N LEU A 419 2.09 -21.38 8.58
CA LEU A 419 2.88 -21.38 7.35
C LEU A 419 3.02 -22.80 6.79
N LYS A 420 2.71 -22.97 5.51
CA LYS A 420 3.07 -24.18 4.75
C LYS A 420 4.59 -24.41 4.80
N PRO A 421 5.10 -25.64 4.59
CA PRO A 421 6.54 -25.91 4.54
C PRO A 421 7.32 -24.98 3.58
N VAL A 422 6.75 -24.70 2.40
CA VAL A 422 7.34 -23.78 1.40
C VAL A 422 7.24 -22.30 1.76
N GLU A 423 6.34 -21.94 2.69
CA GLU A 423 6.25 -20.57 3.23
C GLU A 423 7.27 -20.35 4.36
N LYS A 424 7.75 -21.41 5.01
CA LYS A 424 8.77 -21.34 6.07
C LYS A 424 10.19 -21.08 5.55
N PHE A 425 10.44 -21.25 4.25
CA PHE A 425 11.75 -21.05 3.64
C PHE A 425 12.35 -19.67 3.95
N THR A 426 13.62 -19.67 4.35
CA THR A 426 14.49 -18.50 4.31
C THR A 426 14.67 -17.98 2.87
N ASP A 427 15.26 -16.80 2.69
CA ASP A 427 15.51 -16.28 1.34
C ASP A 427 16.41 -17.21 0.52
N ASP A 428 17.47 -17.75 1.13
CA ASP A 428 18.43 -18.63 0.46
C ASP A 428 17.81 -19.98 0.09
N GLU A 429 16.96 -20.54 0.95
CA GLU A 429 16.20 -21.76 0.66
C GLU A 429 15.19 -21.54 -0.47
N GLU A 430 14.51 -20.40 -0.50
CA GLU A 430 13.57 -20.04 -1.56
C GLU A 430 14.30 -19.86 -2.91
N ILE A 431 15.43 -19.15 -2.93
CA ILE A 431 16.28 -18.99 -4.11
C ILE A 431 16.81 -20.35 -4.59
N ALA A 432 17.28 -21.21 -3.69
CA ALA A 432 17.73 -22.55 -4.02
C ALA A 432 16.58 -23.42 -4.57
N TYR A 433 15.38 -23.28 -4.01
CA TYR A 433 14.17 -23.97 -4.47
C TYR A 433 13.80 -23.52 -5.89
N VAL A 434 13.72 -22.22 -6.15
CA VAL A 434 13.44 -21.64 -7.48
C VAL A 434 14.47 -22.09 -8.51
N ARG A 435 15.77 -22.06 -8.18
CA ARG A 435 16.85 -22.53 -9.07
C ARG A 435 16.74 -24.01 -9.42
N LYS A 436 16.25 -24.84 -8.50
CA LYS A 436 16.14 -26.31 -8.66
C LYS A 436 14.82 -26.75 -9.30
N HIS A 437 13.74 -26.03 -9.06
CA HIS A 437 12.37 -26.45 -9.36
C HIS A 437 11.56 -25.50 -10.25
N GLY A 438 12.11 -24.31 -10.54
CA GLY A 438 11.45 -23.25 -11.30
C GLY A 438 10.50 -22.42 -10.43
N ALA A 439 10.40 -21.12 -10.72
CA ALA A 439 9.52 -20.20 -10.00
C ALA A 439 8.04 -20.62 -10.07
N ALA A 440 7.59 -21.15 -11.21
CA ALA A 440 6.22 -21.61 -11.41
C ALA A 440 5.77 -22.66 -10.37
N LYS A 441 6.64 -23.62 -10.02
CA LYS A 441 6.32 -24.64 -9.01
C LYS A 441 6.19 -24.05 -7.61
N LEU A 442 7.06 -23.09 -7.25
CA LEU A 442 6.94 -22.35 -6.00
C LEU A 442 5.59 -21.61 -5.93
N PHE A 443 5.22 -20.86 -6.98
CA PHE A 443 3.93 -20.16 -7.00
C PHE A 443 2.72 -21.11 -6.93
N GLN A 444 2.78 -22.27 -7.57
CA GLN A 444 1.75 -23.30 -7.46
C GLN A 444 1.59 -23.79 -6.01
N GLU A 445 2.68 -24.14 -5.32
CA GLU A 445 2.65 -24.66 -3.94
C GLU A 445 2.26 -23.59 -2.91
N LEU A 446 2.64 -22.33 -3.15
CA LEU A 446 2.14 -21.18 -2.40
C LEU A 446 0.63 -20.97 -2.59
N GLY A 447 0.08 -21.33 -3.76
CA GLY A 447 -1.34 -21.19 -4.11
C GLY A 447 -1.66 -19.96 -4.98
N PHE A 448 -0.66 -19.44 -5.69
CA PHE A 448 -0.78 -18.33 -6.65
C PHE A 448 -0.85 -18.81 -8.11
N SER A 449 -1.15 -20.08 -8.35
CA SER A 449 -1.31 -20.59 -9.73
C SER A 449 -2.40 -19.78 -10.43
N PRO A 450 -2.19 -19.32 -11.68
CA PRO A 450 -3.33 -18.96 -12.50
C PRO A 450 -4.18 -20.23 -12.64
N THR A 451 -5.41 -20.18 -12.14
CA THR A 451 -6.45 -21.07 -12.64
C THR A 451 -6.63 -20.72 -14.11
N HIS A 452 -6.12 -21.58 -15.00
CA HIS A 452 -6.64 -21.60 -16.36
C HIS A 452 -8.16 -21.71 -16.25
N GLY A 453 -8.87 -20.81 -16.94
CA GLY A 453 -10.32 -20.77 -16.87
C GLY A 453 -10.90 -22.08 -17.39
N ASP A 454 -11.62 -22.78 -16.51
CA ASP A 454 -12.58 -23.85 -16.78
C ASP A 454 -13.40 -24.07 -15.49
N GLU A 455 -14.14 -23.04 -15.07
CA GLU A 455 -15.33 -23.11 -14.21
C GLU A 455 -16.20 -21.85 -14.41
#